data_AF-A0A356W2Y8-F1
#
_entry.id   AF-A0A356W2Y8-F1
#
_cell.length_a   1.000
_cell.length_b   1.000
_cell.length_c   1.000
_cell.angle_alpha   90.00
_cell.angle_beta   90.00
_cell.angle_gamma   90.00
#
_symmetry.space_group_name_H-M   'P 1'
#
loop_
_entity.id
_entity.type
_entity.pdbx_description
1 polymer ?
#
loop_
_entity_poly.entity_id
_entity_poly.type
_entity_poly.pdbx_seq_one_letter_code
_entity_poly.pdbx_strand_id
1 'polypeptide(L)'
;EQCFMPLTVGGGVRSAENMVALLRAGADKVAINSAAVADPSVISRCAAKAGSQAVVVAIDARAVGDHWEIFTHGGRKETGIDAVAFANEAEARGAGEILLTSMDRDGT
;
A
#
# COMPACT_ATOMS: atom_id res chain seq x y z
N GLU A 1 19.74 -21.29 -2.57
CA GLU A 1 20.18 -19.93 -2.96
C GLU A 1 19.91 -18.95 -1.83
N GLN A 2 20.71 -17.90 -1.70
CA GLN A 2 20.51 -16.82 -0.73
C GLN A 2 20.14 -15.53 -1.47
N CYS A 3 19.17 -14.79 -0.93
CA CYS A 3 18.69 -13.53 -1.49
C CYS A 3 19.21 -12.39 -0.61
N PHE A 4 20.19 -11.60 -1.11
CA PHE A 4 20.77 -10.45 -0.42
C PHE A 4 20.37 -9.14 -1.11
N MET A 5 19.07 -8.90 -1.19
CA MET A 5 18.49 -7.67 -1.76
C MET A 5 17.21 -7.33 -0.98
N PRO A 6 16.77 -6.05 -0.98
CA PRO A 6 15.59 -5.65 -0.25
C PRO A 6 14.34 -6.43 -0.66
N LEU A 7 13.63 -7.00 0.32
CA LEU A 7 12.40 -7.75 0.13
C LEU A 7 11.20 -6.94 0.67
N THR A 8 10.27 -6.63 -0.22
CA THR A 8 8.96 -6.07 0.16
C THR A 8 7.93 -7.19 0.21
N VAL A 9 7.22 -7.33 1.34
CA VAL A 9 6.14 -8.31 1.50
C VAL A 9 4.80 -7.59 1.56
N GLY A 10 3.84 -8.02 0.73
CA GLY A 10 2.47 -7.52 0.72
C GLY A 10 1.46 -8.61 1.03
N GLY A 11 0.25 -8.20 1.44
CA GLY A 11 -0.89 -9.09 1.66
C GLY A 11 -1.21 -9.35 3.13
N GLY A 12 -2.47 -9.15 3.53
CA GLY A 12 -2.96 -9.46 4.88
C GLY A 12 -2.53 -8.51 6.01
N VAL A 13 -1.84 -7.41 5.69
CA VAL A 13 -1.34 -6.45 6.68
C VAL A 13 -2.45 -5.49 7.07
N ARG A 14 -2.94 -5.60 8.32
CA ARG A 14 -4.06 -4.79 8.84
C ARG A 14 -3.71 -4.01 10.10
N SER A 15 -2.52 -4.22 10.65
CA SER A 15 -2.06 -3.55 11.87
C SER A 15 -0.54 -3.40 11.89
N ALA A 16 -0.04 -2.55 12.79
CA ALA A 16 1.39 -2.37 13.02
C ALA A 16 2.04 -3.66 13.56
N GLU A 17 1.31 -4.48 14.31
CA GLU A 17 1.78 -5.79 14.81
C GLU A 17 1.99 -6.77 13.65
N ASN A 18 1.08 -6.80 12.66
CA ASN A 18 1.29 -7.61 11.46
C ASN A 18 2.55 -7.17 10.70
N MET A 19 2.74 -5.86 10.54
CA MET A 19 3.93 -5.30 9.89
C MET A 19 5.21 -5.71 10.62
N VAL A 20 5.27 -5.53 11.95
CA VAL A 20 6.45 -5.89 12.75
C VAL A 20 6.75 -7.39 12.67
N ALA A 21 5.72 -8.24 12.65
CA ALA A 21 5.90 -9.68 12.48
C ALA A 21 6.56 -10.02 11.13
N LEU A 22 6.14 -9.37 10.04
CA LEU A 22 6.73 -9.56 8.71
C LEU A 22 8.17 -9.05 8.64
N LEU A 23 8.46 -7.89 9.22
CA LEU A 23 9.82 -7.35 9.26
C LEU A 23 10.76 -8.29 10.04
N ARG A 24 10.30 -8.81 11.18
CA ARG A 24 11.06 -9.79 11.98
C ARG A 24 11.25 -11.13 11.27
N ALA A 25 10.36 -11.48 10.34
CA ALA A 25 10.49 -12.67 9.50
C ALA A 25 11.49 -12.48 8.35
N GLY A 26 12.05 -11.27 8.18
CA GLY A 26 13.07 -10.97 7.18
C GLY A 26 12.61 -10.07 6.03
N ALA A 27 11.42 -9.47 6.10
CA ALA A 27 11.05 -8.41 5.17
C ALA A 27 11.79 -7.12 5.50
N ASP A 28 12.22 -6.37 4.49
CA ASP A 28 12.77 -5.02 4.66
C ASP A 28 11.66 -3.97 4.65
N LYS A 29 10.58 -4.24 3.91
CA LYS A 29 9.43 -3.35 3.74
C LYS A 29 8.12 -4.13 3.69
N VAL A 30 7.03 -3.44 3.97
CA VAL A 30 5.69 -4.02 3.98
C VAL A 30 4.73 -3.19 3.15
N ALA A 31 4.04 -3.85 2.21
CA ALA A 31 3.03 -3.26 1.35
C ALA A 31 1.62 -3.41 1.94
N ILE A 32 0.90 -2.28 2.06
CA ILE A 32 -0.47 -2.19 2.56
C ILE A 32 -1.35 -1.65 1.44
N ASN A 33 -2.42 -2.39 1.08
CA ASN A 33 -3.39 -2.00 0.05
C ASN A 33 -4.76 -1.75 0.69
N SER A 34 -5.66 -2.74 0.65
CA SER A 34 -7.06 -2.58 1.04
C SER A 34 -7.27 -2.10 2.48
N ALA A 35 -6.36 -2.45 3.40
CA ALA A 35 -6.41 -1.94 4.77
C ALA A 35 -6.10 -0.44 4.86
N ALA A 36 -5.19 0.08 4.02
CA ALA A 36 -4.88 1.50 3.95
C ALA A 36 -6.06 2.30 3.39
N VAL A 37 -6.78 1.74 2.41
CA VAL A 37 -7.98 2.38 1.85
C VAL A 37 -9.14 2.36 2.84
N ALA A 38 -9.33 1.24 3.56
CA ALA A 38 -10.43 1.11 4.52
C ALA A 38 -10.20 1.90 5.83
N ASP A 39 -8.96 1.98 6.30
CA ASP A 39 -8.55 2.77 7.45
C ASP A 39 -7.16 3.37 7.22
N PRO A 40 -7.07 4.59 6.65
CA PRO A 40 -5.79 5.24 6.36
C PRO A 40 -4.89 5.43 7.59
N SER A 41 -5.47 5.45 8.80
CA SER A 41 -4.68 5.59 10.03
C SER A 41 -3.74 4.41 10.31
N VAL A 42 -3.93 3.27 9.64
CA VAL A 42 -2.99 2.14 9.69
C VAL A 42 -1.61 2.53 9.18
N ILE A 43 -1.53 3.42 8.17
CA ILE A 43 -0.27 3.91 7.61
C ILE A 43 0.54 4.61 8.71
N SER A 44 -0.11 5.53 9.44
CA SER A 44 0.52 6.28 10.53
C SER A 44 0.95 5.38 11.69
N ARG A 45 0.11 4.39 12.06
CA ARG A 45 0.49 3.41 13.09
C ARG A 45 1.72 2.59 12.69
N CYS A 46 1.77 2.14 11.44
CA CYS A 46 2.90 1.40 10.88
C CYS A 46 4.17 2.25 10.81
N ALA A 47 4.07 3.46 10.25
CA ALA A 47 5.20 4.39 10.14
C ALA A 47 5.76 4.78 11.52
N ALA A 48 4.90 5.03 12.50
CA ALA A 48 5.35 5.33 13.87
C ALA A 48 6.08 4.15 14.54
N LYS A 49 5.79 2.91 14.13
CA LYS A 49 6.38 1.70 14.73
C LYS A 49 7.67 1.24 14.04
N ALA A 50 7.74 1.36 12.72
CA ALA A 50 8.81 0.79 11.89
C ALA A 50 9.59 1.83 11.06
N GLY A 51 9.17 3.10 11.08
CA GLY A 51 9.69 4.15 10.22
C GLY A 51 9.06 4.15 8.83
N SER A 52 8.96 5.33 8.21
CA SER A 52 8.31 5.51 6.91
C SER A 52 8.95 4.70 5.79
N GLN A 53 10.28 4.53 5.81
CA GLN A 53 11.02 3.77 4.80
C GLN A 53 10.60 2.29 4.68
N ALA A 54 9.97 1.75 5.72
CA ALA A 54 9.48 0.37 5.76
C ALA A 54 8.01 0.24 5.30
N VAL A 55 7.30 1.36 5.09
CA VAL A 55 5.88 1.38 4.74
C VAL A 55 5.69 1.70 3.27
N VAL A 56 5.19 0.72 2.52
CA VAL A 56 4.78 0.88 1.12
C VAL A 56 3.26 0.88 1.07
N VAL A 57 2.65 1.87 0.42
CA VAL A 57 1.19 1.87 0.18
C VAL A 57 0.96 1.48 -1.27
N ALA A 58 0.25 0.37 -1.47
CA ALA A 58 -0.11 -0.11 -2.79
C ALA A 58 -1.47 0.45 -3.20
N ILE A 59 -1.52 1.08 -4.37
CA ILE A 59 -2.69 1.73 -4.93
C ILE A 59 -2.99 1.09 -6.28
N ASP A 60 -4.14 0.43 -6.37
CA ASP A 60 -4.65 -0.11 -7.62
C ASP A 60 -5.64 0.92 -8.20
N ALA A 61 -5.25 1.61 -9.27
CA ALA A 61 -6.02 2.70 -9.86
C ALA A 61 -6.53 2.36 -11.25
N ARG A 62 -7.72 2.84 -11.60
CA ARG A 62 -8.30 2.76 -12.95
C ARG A 62 -8.81 4.14 -13.38
N ALA A 63 -8.68 4.47 -14.66
CA ALA A 63 -9.26 5.69 -15.20
C ALA A 63 -10.79 5.63 -15.19
N VAL A 64 -11.44 6.64 -14.63
CA VAL A 64 -12.89 6.82 -14.61
C VAL A 64 -13.20 8.22 -15.13
N GLY A 65 -13.50 8.32 -16.43
CA GLY A 65 -13.71 9.62 -17.08
C GLY A 65 -12.42 10.46 -17.10
N ASP A 66 -12.38 11.52 -16.31
CA ASP A 66 -11.28 12.49 -16.22
C ASP A 66 -10.40 12.35 -14.97
N HIS A 67 -10.68 11.38 -14.10
CA HIS A 67 -9.92 11.13 -12.88
C HIS A 67 -9.51 9.65 -12.73
N TRP A 68 -8.71 9.37 -11.71
CA TRP A 68 -8.27 8.01 -11.37
C TRP A 68 -8.92 7.59 -10.07
N GLU A 69 -9.61 6.45 -10.09
CA GLU A 69 -10.28 5.92 -8.90
C GLU A 69 -9.55 4.69 -8.36
N ILE A 70 -9.50 4.54 -7.04
CA ILE A 70 -8.97 3.34 -6.40
C ILE A 70 -9.96 2.19 -6.49
N PHE A 71 -9.45 1.02 -6.86
CA PHE A 71 -10.16 -0.24 -6.79
C PHE A 71 -9.53 -1.15 -5.73
N THR A 72 -10.35 -1.97 -5.10
CA THR A 72 -9.90 -2.98 -4.13
C THR A 72 -10.40 -4.37 -4.52
N HIS A 73 -9.99 -5.38 -3.74
CA HIS A 73 -10.39 -6.78 -3.96
C HIS A 73 -10.01 -7.29 -5.36
N GLY A 74 -8.79 -6.96 -5.81
CA GLY A 74 -8.28 -7.32 -7.14
C GLY A 74 -9.05 -6.65 -8.27
N GLY A 75 -9.34 -5.35 -8.14
CA GLY A 75 -10.02 -4.59 -9.19
C GLY A 75 -11.53 -4.72 -9.27
N ARG A 76 -12.16 -5.45 -8.34
CA ARG A 76 -13.59 -5.79 -8.40
C ARG A 76 -14.50 -4.80 -7.68
N LYS A 77 -13.95 -4.04 -6.74
CA LYS A 77 -14.71 -3.11 -5.91
C LYS A 77 -14.17 -1.70 -6.09
N GLU A 78 -14.95 -0.87 -6.75
CA GLU A 78 -14.78 0.59 -6.82
C GLU A 78 -14.98 1.20 -5.42
N THR A 79 -14.35 2.34 -5.16
CA THR A 79 -14.30 2.95 -3.82
C THR A 79 -14.82 4.37 -3.78
N GLY A 80 -14.94 5.03 -4.94
CA GLY A 80 -15.19 6.46 -5.09
C GLY A 80 -14.04 7.35 -4.63
N ILE A 81 -12.87 6.77 -4.34
CA ILE A 81 -11.72 7.49 -3.79
C ILE A 81 -10.77 7.85 -4.93
N ASP A 82 -10.48 9.15 -5.08
CA ASP A 82 -9.47 9.63 -6.03
C ASP A 82 -8.07 9.12 -5.63
N ALA A 83 -7.42 8.45 -6.57
CA ALA A 83 -6.15 7.78 -6.35
C ALA A 83 -5.00 8.75 -6.08
N VAL A 84 -5.02 9.93 -6.70
CA VAL A 84 -3.98 10.95 -6.53
C VAL A 84 -4.11 11.64 -5.18
N ALA A 85 -5.33 12.02 -4.79
CA ALA A 85 -5.63 12.57 -3.49
C ALA A 85 -5.25 11.59 -2.37
N PHE A 86 -5.58 10.31 -2.53
CA PHE A 86 -5.21 9.27 -1.57
C PHE A 86 -3.69 9.04 -1.50
N ALA A 87 -2.95 9.12 -2.61
CA ALA A 87 -1.50 9.02 -2.60
C ALA A 87 -0.86 10.15 -1.77
N ASN A 88 -1.35 11.38 -1.92
CA ASN A 88 -0.92 12.53 -1.09
C ASN A 88 -1.27 12.31 0.38
N GLU A 89 -2.46 11.79 0.68
CA GLU A 89 -2.85 11.45 2.05
C GLU A 89 -1.93 10.36 2.63
N ALA A 90 -1.59 9.33 1.86
CA ALA A 90 -0.72 8.25 2.27
C ALA A 90 0.69 8.75 2.61
N GLU A 91 1.28 9.61 1.77
CA GLU A 91 2.54 10.30 2.05
C GLU A 91 2.46 11.10 3.35
N ALA A 92 1.44 11.96 3.49
CA ALA A 92 1.25 12.79 4.69
C ALA A 92 1.09 11.96 5.98
N ARG A 93 0.59 10.72 5.86
CA ARG A 93 0.44 9.77 6.96
C ARG A 93 1.70 8.98 7.27
N GLY A 94 2.75 9.11 6.47
CA GLY A 94 4.06 8.52 6.70
C GLY A 94 4.38 7.31 5.82
N ALA A 95 3.68 7.10 4.70
CA ALA A 95 4.13 6.15 3.68
C ALA A 95 5.48 6.62 3.12
N GLY A 96 6.46 5.72 3.03
CA GLY A 96 7.76 6.04 2.41
C GLY A 96 7.78 5.83 0.91
N GLU A 97 6.93 4.92 0.41
CA GLU A 97 6.84 4.57 -1.01
C GLU A 97 5.39 4.31 -1.42
N ILE A 98 5.06 4.67 -2.66
CA ILE A 98 3.79 4.33 -3.30
C ILE A 98 4.07 3.28 -4.38
N LEU A 99 3.42 2.12 -4.28
CA LEU A 99 3.37 1.11 -5.31
C LEU A 99 2.10 1.30 -6.13
N LEU A 100 2.21 2.02 -7.25
CA LEU A 100 1.07 2.36 -8.11
C LEU A 100 0.87 1.32 -9.21
N THR A 101 -0.31 0.71 -9.26
CA THR A 101 -0.73 -0.22 -10.32
C THR A 101 -1.81 0.43 -11.17
N SER A 102 -1.57 0.53 -12.48
CA SER A 102 -2.62 0.90 -13.45
C SER A 102 -3.41 -0.34 -13.84
N MET A 103 -4.63 -0.47 -13.32
CA MET A 103 -5.53 -1.59 -13.59
C MET A 103 -5.98 -1.68 -15.06
N ASP A 104 -5.88 -0.59 -15.82
CA ASP A 104 -6.15 -0.57 -17.27
C ASP A 104 -5.08 -1.30 -18.10
N ARG A 105 -3.92 -1.57 -17.50
CA ARG A 105 -2.75 -2.19 -18.16
C ARG A 105 -2.24 -3.42 -17.42
N ASP A 106 -2.97 -3.88 -16.41
CA ASP A 106 -2.53 -5.04 -15.64
C ASP A 106 -2.71 -6.31 -16.48
N GLY A 107 -1.61 -6.99 -16.78
CA GLY A 107 -1.56 -8.17 -17.64
C GLY A 107 -1.59 -7.91 -19.15
N THR A 108 -1.49 -6.66 -19.61
CA THR A 108 -1.50 -6.26 -21.04
C THR A 108 -0.48 -5.17 -21.34
#